data_AF-A0A7T8KI69-F1
#
_entry.id   AF-A0A7T8KI69-F1
#
_cell.length_a   1.000
_cell.length_b   1.000
_cell.length_c   1.000
_cell.angle_alpha   90.00
_cell.angle_beta   90.00
_cell.angle_gamma   90.00
#
_symmetry.space_group_name_H-M   'P 1'
#
loop_
_entity.id
_entity.type
_entity.pdbx_description
1 polymer ?
#
loop_
_entity_poly.entity_id
_entity_poly.type
_entity_poly.pdbx_seq_one_letter_code
_entity_poly.pdbx_strand_id
1 'polypeptide(L)' 'MDRKCGTCKIQDSKYTCPGCGIRSCSLECVKSHKSGIDACDGVRKKSTYIPLERFTDDDFEKGRKTL' A
#
# COMPACT_ATOMS: atom_id res chain seq x y z
N MET A 1 -15.87 2.61 -11.53
CA MET A 1 -15.17 2.51 -10.23
C MET A 1 -15.25 1.07 -9.77
N ASP A 2 -14.28 0.26 -10.18
CA ASP A 2 -14.26 -1.15 -9.82
C ASP A 2 -13.92 -1.31 -8.34
N ARG A 3 -14.94 -1.67 -7.56
CA ARG A 3 -14.81 -2.02 -6.15
C ARG A 3 -14.35 -3.47 -5.97
N LYS A 4 -14.03 -4.19 -7.05
CA LYS A 4 -13.66 -5.61 -7.01
C LYS A 4 -12.31 -5.86 -6.33
N CYS A 5 -12.19 -7.05 -5.76
CA CYS A 5 -10.95 -7.57 -5.20
C CYS A 5 -9.86 -7.61 -6.30
N GLY A 6 -8.72 -6.99 -6.06
CA GLY A 6 -7.57 -7.02 -6.98
C GLY A 6 -6.93 -8.39 -7.10
N THR A 7 -7.15 -9.28 -6.12
CA THR A 7 -6.60 -10.65 -6.10
C THR A 7 -7.51 -11.63 -6.85
N CYS A 8 -8.78 -11.77 -6.44
CA CYS A 8 -9.68 -12.77 -7.01
C CYS A 8 -10.68 -12.21 -8.04
N LYS A 9 -10.91 -10.89 -8.07
CA LYS A 9 -11.83 -10.18 -8.99
C LYS A 9 -13.31 -10.63 -8.96
N ILE A 10 -13.69 -11.56 -8.09
CA ILE A 10 -15.07 -12.08 -7.98
C ILE A 10 -15.93 -11.15 -7.13
N GLN A 11 -15.50 -10.94 -5.88
CA GLN A 11 -16.25 -10.18 -4.89
C GLN A 11 -15.76 -8.74 -4.79
N ASP A 12 -16.62 -7.89 -4.28
CA ASP A 12 -16.24 -6.54 -3.88
C ASP A 12 -15.26 -6.56 -2.71
N SER A 13 -14.27 -5.69 -2.81
CA SER A 13 -13.21 -5.51 -1.85
C SER A 13 -13.72 -4.92 -0.55
N LYS A 14 -13.18 -5.44 0.55
CA LYS A 14 -13.50 -5.03 1.92
C LYS A 14 -12.29 -4.42 2.62
N TYR A 15 -11.08 -4.78 2.17
CA TYR A 15 -9.81 -4.40 2.76
C TYR A 15 -8.90 -3.77 1.72
N THR A 16 -7.95 -2.95 2.18
CA THR A 16 -6.91 -2.34 1.35
C THR A 16 -5.56 -2.53 2.03
N CYS A 17 -4.58 -3.06 1.30
CA CYS A 17 -3.23 -3.27 1.81
C CYS A 17 -2.52 -1.91 1.98
N PRO A 18 -1.96 -1.58 3.17
CA PRO A 18 -1.30 -0.30 3.38
C PRO A 18 0.11 -0.21 2.76
N GLY A 19 0.69 -1.34 2.37
CA GLY A 19 2.00 -1.41 1.71
C GLY A 19 1.93 -1.11 0.21
N CYS A 20 1.03 -1.78 -0.51
CA CYS A 20 0.93 -1.68 -1.98
C CYS A 20 -0.40 -1.09 -2.48
N GLY A 21 -1.38 -0.85 -1.61
CA GLY A 21 -2.69 -0.30 -2.00
C GLY A 21 -3.65 -1.30 -2.64
N ILE A 22 -3.29 -2.59 -2.79
CA ILE A 22 -4.19 -3.59 -3.38
C ILE A 22 -5.43 -3.79 -2.52
N ARG A 23 -6.57 -3.91 -3.19
CA ARG A 23 -7.87 -4.15 -2.56
C ARG A 23 -8.16 -5.65 -2.47
N SER A 24 -8.63 -6.14 -1.34
CA SER A 24 -8.92 -7.57 -1.11
C SER A 24 -10.31 -7.76 -0.52
N CYS A 25 -11.02 -8.84 -0.87
CA CYS A 25 -12.35 -9.15 -0.32
C CYS A 25 -12.32 -10.00 0.96
N SER A 26 -11.26 -10.78 1.18
CA SER A 26 -11.14 -11.73 2.29
C SER A 26 -9.69 -11.87 2.78
N LEU A 27 -9.50 -12.48 3.96
CA LEU A 27 -8.18 -12.79 4.51
C LEU A 27 -7.35 -13.71 3.61
N GLU A 28 -8.00 -14.62 2.87
CA GLU A 28 -7.31 -15.46 1.90
C GLU A 28 -6.70 -14.62 0.78
N CYS A 29 -7.46 -13.68 0.21
CA CYS A 29 -6.93 -12.75 -0.79
C CYS A 29 -5.82 -11.85 -0.21
N VAL A 30 -5.89 -11.53 1.08
CA VAL A 30 -4.81 -10.80 1.76
C VAL A 30 -3.54 -11.67 1.84
N LYS A 31 -3.65 -12.92 2.26
CA LYS A 31 -2.49 -13.84 2.35
C LYS A 31 -1.92 -14.16 0.97
N SER A 32 -2.77 -14.43 -0.02
CA SER A 32 -2.36 -14.76 -1.37
C SER A 32 -1.56 -13.64 -2.03
N HIS A 33 -1.96 -12.36 -1.87
CA HIS A 33 -1.16 -11.27 -2.46
C HIS A 33 0.16 -11.02 -1.70
N LYS A 34 0.22 -11.33 -0.39
CA LYS A 34 1.44 -11.19 0.40
C LYS A 34 2.46 -12.30 0.13
N SER A 35 1.99 -13.54 -0.04
CA SER A 35 2.83 -14.71 -0.30
C SER A 35 3.07 -14.99 -1.79
N GLY A 36 2.43 -14.24 -2.69
CA GLY A 36 2.57 -14.39 -4.13
C GLY A 36 3.77 -13.64 -4.73
N ILE A 37 3.76 -13.50 -6.06
CA ILE A 37 4.81 -12.88 -6.89
C ILE A 37 5.15 -11.44 -6.45
N ASP A 38 4.18 -10.72 -5.87
CA ASP A 38 4.32 -9.31 -5.49
C ASP A 38 5.16 -9.06 -4.23
N ALA A 39 5.63 -10.11 -3.52
CA ALA A 39 6.48 -10.02 -2.32
C ALA A 39 6.07 -8.85 -1.39
N CYS A 40 4.78 -8.76 -1.07
CA CYS A 40 4.26 -7.64 -0.31
C CYS A 40 4.32 -7.92 1.18
N ASP A 41 5.21 -7.22 1.89
CA ASP A 41 5.29 -7.28 3.36
C ASP A 41 4.02 -6.71 4.04
N GLY A 42 3.23 -5.93 3.29
CA GLY A 42 2.00 -5.33 3.77
C GLY A 42 2.22 -4.23 4.81
N VAL A 43 3.46 -3.76 4.97
CA VAL A 43 3.82 -2.63 5.83
C VAL A 43 4.00 -1.39 4.97
N ARG A 44 3.36 -0.29 5.38
CA ARG A 44 3.60 1.02 4.79
C ARG A 44 5.03 1.44 5.10
N LYS A 45 5.86 1.64 4.07
CA LYS A 45 7.20 2.21 4.28
C LYS A 45 7.04 3.59 4.94
N LYS A 46 7.43 3.68 6.21
CA LYS A 46 7.42 4.95 6.95
C LYS A 46 8.44 5.87 6.27
N SER A 47 8.10 7.14 6.08
CA SER A 47 9.10 8.14 5.77
C SER A 47 10.13 8.10 6.89
N THR A 48 11.40 7.97 6.53
CA THR A 48 12.50 8.07 7.49
C THR A 48 12.38 9.42 8.19
N TYR A 49 12.54 9.42 9.51
CA TYR A 49 12.59 10.67 10.25
C TYR A 49 13.86 11.42 9.85
N ILE A 50 13.69 12.67 9.44
CA ILE A 50 14.78 13.56 9.07
C ILE A 50 14.75 14.72 10.06
N PRO A 51 15.82 14.92 10.84
CA PRO A 51 15.93 16.08 11.72
C PRO A 51 15.75 17.37 10.91
N LEU A 52 15.10 18.38 11.50
CA LEU A 52 14.81 19.65 10.83
C LEU A 52 16.06 20.29 10.20
N GLU A 53 17.21 20.15 10.86
CA GLU A 53 18.51 20.65 10.37
C GLU A 53 18.97 20.03 9.04
N ARG A 54 18.48 18.83 8.72
CA ARG A 54 18.79 18.08 7.49
C ARG A 54 17.57 17.94 6.58
N PHE A 55 16.45 18.57 6.93
CA PHE A 55 15.23 18.51 6.14
C PHE A 55 15.36 19.46 4.95
N THR A 56 15.44 18.90 3.75
CA THR A 56 15.62 19.64 2.50
C THR A 56 14.33 19.68 1.67
N ASP A 57 14.30 20.53 0.65
CA ASP A 57 13.16 20.64 -0.28
C ASP A 57 12.85 19.30 -1.00
N ASP A 58 13.88 18.48 -1.24
CA ASP A 58 13.75 17.12 -1.77
C ASP A 58 12.94 16.19 -0.83
N ASP A 59 13.09 16.37 0.48
CA ASP A 59 12.32 15.61 1.48
C ASP A 59 10.85 16.05 1.53
N PHE A 60 10.60 17.34 1.24
CA PHE A 60 9.25 17.87 1.09
C PHE A 60 8.56 17.30 -0.16
N GLU A 61 9.27 17.24 -1.29
CA GLU A 61 8.73 16.67 -2.52
C GLU A 61 8.40 15.17 -2.36
N LYS A 62 9.26 14.41 -1.67
CA LYS A 62 9.01 12.99 -1.35
C LYS A 62 7.80 12.78 -0.42
N GLY A 63 7.46 13.78 0.40
CA GLY A 63 6.31 13.76 1.30
C GLY A 63 4.97 14.10 0.63
N ARG A 64 5.01 14.72 -0.55
CA ARG A 64 3.82 15.12 -1.30
C ARG A 64 3.12 13.90 -1.88
N LYS A 65 2.11 13.38 -1.17
CA LYS A 65 1.13 12.46 -1.76
C LYS A 65 0.46 13.19 -2.92
N THR A 66 0.69 12.74 -4.15
CA THR A 66 -0.07 13.17 -5.32
C THR A 66 -1.56 12.94 -5.01
N LEU A 67 -2.31 14.05 -4.93
CA LEU A 67 -3.76 14.07 -4.79
C LEU A 67 -4.40 13.67 -6.13
#